data_AF-A0A7Z0ECM7-F1
#
_entry.id   AF-A0A7Z0ECM7-F1
#
_cell.length_a   1.000
_cell.length_b   1.000
_cell.length_c   1.000
_cell.angle_alpha   90.00
_cell.angle_beta   90.00
_cell.angle_gamma   90.00
#
_symmetry.space_group_name_H-M   'P 1'
#
loop_
_entity.id
_entity.type
_entity.pdbx_description
1 polymer ?
#
loop_
_entity_poly.entity_id
_entity_poly.type
_entity_poly.pdbx_seq_one_letter_code
_entity_poly.pdbx_strand_id
1 'polypeptide(L)' 'MFHTESSRSGTLALVPVREGLWRVTRPNGAVLGHIERRLDPRGDRFAARRLTAAGRMLDIGLFWQRDDAAECFR' A
#
# COMPACT_ATOMS: atom_id res chain seq x y z
N MET A 1 -16.89 23.88 -17.93
CA MET A 1 -16.67 22.43 -17.75
C MET A 1 -16.21 22.23 -16.32
N PHE A 2 -17.11 21.86 -15.41
CA PHE A 2 -16.81 21.77 -13.97
C PHE A 2 -15.97 20.51 -13.72
N HIS A 3 -14.68 20.66 -13.43
CA HIS A 3 -13.92 19.57 -12.85
C HIS A 3 -14.34 19.47 -11.39
N THR A 4 -15.14 18.45 -11.11
CA THR A 4 -15.54 18.05 -9.75
C THR A 4 -14.31 17.94 -8.85
N GLU A 5 -14.43 18.57 -7.69
CA GLU A 5 -13.48 18.61 -6.60
C GLU A 5 -13.04 17.17 -6.28
N SER A 6 -11.82 16.81 -6.70
CA SER A 6 -11.18 15.62 -6.16
C SER A 6 -10.87 15.92 -4.71
N SER A 7 -11.83 15.64 -3.83
CA SER A 7 -11.59 15.44 -2.41
C SER A 7 -10.44 14.45 -2.31
N ARG A 8 -9.22 14.97 -2.12
CA ARG A 8 -8.03 14.16 -1.86
C ARG A 8 -8.21 13.56 -0.47
N SER A 9 -9.08 12.54 -0.39
CA SER A 9 -9.11 11.59 0.71
C SER A 9 -7.67 11.13 0.91
N GLY A 10 -7.16 11.40 2.10
CA GLY A 10 -5.76 11.66 2.40
C GLY A 10 -4.74 10.81 1.64
N THR A 11 -3.72 11.48 1.10
CA THR A 11 -2.57 10.84 0.46
C THR A 11 -1.96 9.81 1.41
N LEU A 12 -1.97 8.55 1.01
CA LEU A 12 -1.27 7.47 1.73
C LEU A 12 0.23 7.70 1.64
N ALA A 13 0.95 7.46 2.73
CA ALA A 13 2.40 7.52 2.76
C ALA A 13 3.00 6.11 2.82
N LEU A 14 3.94 5.83 1.92
CA LEU A 14 4.73 4.59 1.90
C LEU A 14 6.07 4.85 2.58
N VAL A 15 6.19 4.44 3.85
CA VAL A 15 7.41 4.63 4.63
C VAL A 15 8.31 3.40 4.47
N PRO A 16 9.55 3.53 3.97
CA PRO A 16 10.46 2.39 3.86
C PRO A 16 10.84 1.86 5.25
N VAL A 17 10.76 0.54 5.43
CA VAL A 17 11.15 -0.15 6.67
C VAL A 17 12.50 -0.83 6.50
N ARG A 18 12.68 -1.51 5.36
CA ARG A 18 13.93 -2.09 4.88
C ARG A 18 13.87 -2.19 3.36
N GLU A 19 14.95 -2.66 2.74
CA GLU A 19 14.92 -2.92 1.30
C GLU A 19 13.76 -3.85 0.93
N GLY A 20 12.96 -3.40 -0.04
CA GLY A 20 11.79 -4.13 -0.53
C GLY A 20 10.62 -4.22 0.45
N LEU A 21 10.59 -3.47 1.56
CA LEU A 21 9.46 -3.48 2.49
C LEU A 21 9.05 -2.06 2.86
N TRP A 22 7.79 -1.74 2.62
CA TRP A 22 7.19 -0.45 2.97
C TRP A 22 6.01 -0.64 3.91
N ARG A 23 5.86 0.33 4.82
CA ARG A 23 4.69 0.47 5.67
C ARG A 23 3.76 1.50 5.04
N VAL A 24 2.49 1.13 4.87
CA VAL A 24 1.46 2.05 4.38
C VAL A 24 0.82 2.74 5.57
N THR A 25 0.83 4.07 5.56
CA THR A 25 0.32 4.90 6.66
C THR A 25 -0.64 5.96 6.16
N ARG A 26 -1.63 6.30 7.00
CA ARG A 26 -2.46 7.48 6.82
C ARG A 26 -1.67 8.74 7.21
N PRO A 27 -2.10 9.93 6.76
CA PRO A 27 -1.51 11.21 7.19
C PRO A 27 -1.47 11.40 8.72
N ASN A 28 -2.41 10.78 9.45
CA ASN A 28 -2.45 10.82 10.92
C ASN A 28 -1.49 9.82 11.60
N GLY A 29 -0.63 9.13 10.84
CA GLY A 29 0.32 8.15 11.35
C GLY A 29 -0.25 6.74 11.55
N ALA A 30 -1.55 6.52 11.34
CA ALA A 30 -2.14 5.19 11.49
C ALA A 30 -1.60 4.21 10.44
N VAL A 31 -1.13 3.05 10.88
CA VAL A 31 -0.60 1.99 10.01
C VAL A 31 -1.75 1.18 9.42
N LEU A 32 -1.78 1.07 8.10
CA LEU A 32 -2.79 0.30 7.36
C LEU A 32 -2.31 -1.08 6.95
N GLY A 33 -0.99 -1.26 6.88
CA GLY A 33 -0.39 -2.52 6.49
C GLY A 33 0.96 -2.32 5.81
N HIS A 34 1.31 -3.27 4.96
CA HIS A 34 2.63 -3.34 4.34
C HIS A 34 2.54 -3.69 2.86
N ILE A 35 3.52 -3.22 2.11
CA ILE A 35 3.79 -3.66 0.74
C ILE A 35 5.19 -4.28 0.76
N GLU A 36 5.31 -5.51 0.28
CA GLU A 36 6.58 -6.22 0.20
C GLU A 36 6.93 -6.57 -1.24
N ARG A 37 8.14 -6.22 -1.66
CA ARG A 37 8.73 -6.61 -2.93
C ARG A 37 9.14 -8.08 -2.87
N ARG A 38 8.67 -8.84 -3.85
CA ARG A 38 8.97 -10.24 -4.07
C ARG A 38 9.69 -10.33 -5.42
N LEU A 39 10.89 -10.91 -5.39
CA LEU A 39 11.62 -11.21 -6.62
C LEU A 39 10.86 -12.32 -7.36
N ASP A 40 10.48 -12.08 -8.62
CA ASP A 40 9.90 -13.08 -9.51
C ASP A 40 10.75 -13.17 -10.79
N PRO A 41 10.85 -14.34 -11.45
CA PRO A 41 11.66 -14.51 -12.65
C PRO A 41 11.36 -13.54 -13.80
N ARG A 42 10.16 -12.94 -13.81
CA ARG A 42 9.73 -11.99 -14.84
C ARG A 42 9.85 -10.52 -14.40
N GLY A 43 10.31 -10.26 -13.18
CA GLY A 43 10.46 -8.93 -12.60
C GLY A 43 9.87 -8.82 -11.20
N ASP A 44 10.14 -7.71 -10.52
CA ASP A 44 9.67 -7.50 -9.15
C ASP A 44 8.13 -7.49 -9.06
N ARG A 45 7.59 -8.17 -8.05
CA ARG A 45 6.17 -8.15 -7.67
C ARG A 45 5.99 -7.51 -6.31
N PHE A 46 4.83 -6.91 -6.08
CA PHE A 46 4.52 -6.19 -4.84
C PHE A 46 3.33 -6.84 -4.15
N ALA A 47 3.59 -7.53 -3.04
CA ALA A 47 2.56 -8.17 -2.21
C ALA A 47 1.98 -7.14 -1.23
N ALA A 48 0.68 -6.89 -1.32
CA ALA A 48 -0.04 -6.00 -0.42
C ALA A 48 -0.65 -6.80 0.74
N ARG A 49 -0.38 -6.39 1.99
CA ARG A 49 -0.92 -7.02 3.20
C ARG A 49 -1.56 -5.99 4.12
N ARG A 50 -2.86 -6.12 4.40
CA ARG A 50 -3.61 -5.21 5.27
C ARG A 50 -3.49 -5.59 6.73
N LEU A 51 -3.22 -4.62 7.58
CA LEU A 51 -3.39 -4.78 9.02
C LEU A 51 -4.86 -4.56 9.38
N THR A 52 -5.48 -5.57 9.96
CA THR A 52 -6.85 -5.51 10.45
C THR A 52 -6.89 -4.92 11.87
N ALA A 53 -8.06 -4.44 12.31
CA ALA A 53 -8.25 -3.96 13.68
C ALA A 53 -7.96 -5.03 14.74
N ALA A 54 -8.07 -6.31 14.39
CA ALA A 54 -7.73 -7.45 15.25
C ALA A 54 -6.22 -7.77 15.28
N GLY A 55 -5.37 -6.92 14.68
CA GLY A 55 -3.91 -7.10 14.64
C GLY A 55 -3.41 -8.17 13.67
N ARG A 56 -4.28 -8.71 12.80
CA ARG A 56 -3.91 -9.73 11.80
C ARG A 56 -3.51 -9.09 10.48
N MET A 57 -2.54 -9.68 9.79
CA MET A 57 -2.18 -9.35 8.41
C MET A 57 -3.00 -10.20 7.43
N LEU A 58 -3.75 -9.53 6.55
CA LEU A 58 -4.52 -10.14 5.48
C LEU A 58 -3.83 -9.87 4.14
N ASP A 59 -3.52 -10.91 3.37
CA ASP A 59 -3.05 -10.76 1.99
C ASP A 59 -4.17 -10.20 1.12
N ILE A 60 -3.91 -9.08 0.46
CA ILE A 60 -4.87 -8.39 -0.42
C ILE A 60 -4.61 -8.77 -1.88
N GLY A 61 -3.34 -8.98 -2.24
CA GLY A 61 -2.98 -9.35 -3.59
C GLY A 61 -1.52 -9.14 -3.93
N LEU A 62 -1.17 -9.50 -5.16
CA LEU A 62 0.17 -9.40 -5.72
C LEU A 62 0.15 -8.58 -7.01
N PHE A 63 0.86 -7.47 -7.04
CA PHE A 63 0.82 -6.49 -8.12
C PHE A 63 2.17 -6.41 -8.83
N TRP A 64 2.20 -5.86 -10.04
CA TRP A 64 3.45 -5.59 -10.77
C TRP A 64 4.02 -4.22 -10.43
N GLN A 65 3.16 -3.27 -10.05
CA GLN A 65 3.57 -1.95 -9.58
C GLN A 65 3.27 -1.77 -8.10
N ARG A 66 4.16 -1.05 -7.42
CA ARG A 66 4.01 -0.70 -6.01
C ARG A 66 2.79 0.22 -5.78
N ASP A 67 2.54 1.15 -6.69
CA ASP A 67 1.45 2.11 -6.59
C ASP A 67 0.08 1.44 -6.76
N ASP A 68 -0.04 0.43 -7.64
CA ASP A 68 -1.26 -0.40 -7.74
C ASP A 68 -1.57 -1.12 -6.43
N ALA A 69 -0.54 -1.66 -5.77
CA ALA A 69 -0.68 -2.28 -4.45
C ALA A 69 -1.12 -1.27 -3.37
N ALA A 70 -0.70 0.00 -3.48
CA ALA A 70 -1.04 1.06 -2.54
C ALA A 70 -2.52 1.49 -2.64
N GLU A 71 -3.12 1.44 -3.82
CA GLU A 71 -4.53 1.79 -4.02
C GLU A 71 -5.48 0.88 -3.22
N CYS A 72 -5.10 -0.37 -2.91
CA CYS A 72 -5.87 -1.27 -2.05
C CYS A 72 -6.03 -0.81 -0.58
N PHE A 73 -5.28 0.21 -0.16
CA PHE A 73 -5.30 0.75 1.19
C PHE A 73 -6.10 2.06 1.33
N ARG A 74 -6.66 2.57 0.23
CA ARG A 74 -7.53 3.75 0.24
C ARG A 74 -8.86 3.46 0.97
#